data_AF-A0A6A0QZD8-F1
#
_entry.id   AF-A0A6A0QZD8-F1
#
_cell.length_a   1.000
_cell.length_b   1.000
_cell.length_c   1.000
_cell.angle_alpha   90.00
_cell.angle_beta   90.00
_cell.angle_gamma   90.00
#
_symmetry.space_group_name_H-M   'P 1'
#
loop_
_entity.id
_entity.type
_entity.pdbx_description
1 polymer ?
#
loop_
_entity_poly.entity_id
_entity_poly.type
_entity_poly.pdbx_seq_one_letter_code
_entity_poly.pdbx_strand_id
1 'polypeptide(L)'
;MTRFAITYDYLCPFSRIGNEAVVEALEGGADHDVTFRPFSLSQNHLEVGDKPVWDHDPAGDLPRGVRALLWSLAVRDRFPDSFQAFHVALYNAKHDQLLEIDDASVLSEVAASVGLDPAEIAEQVSSGVPAKTLAAEHNHLVHT
;
A
#
# COMPACT_ATOMS: atom_id res chain seq x y z
N MET A 1 4.61 24.92 5.79
CA MET A 1 4.04 23.59 6.04
C MET A 1 2.58 23.50 5.62
N THR A 2 2.32 22.87 4.48
CA THR A 2 0.95 22.50 4.04
C THR A 2 0.67 21.07 4.47
N ARG A 3 -0.53 20.79 5.00
CA ARG A 3 -0.95 19.46 5.41
C ARG A 3 -2.02 18.91 4.47
N PHE A 4 -1.81 17.72 3.93
CA PHE A 4 -2.79 17.06 3.08
C PHE A 4 -2.64 15.54 3.12
N ALA A 5 -3.63 14.84 2.57
CA ALA A 5 -3.57 13.40 2.36
C ALA A 5 -3.57 13.11 0.85
N ILE A 6 -2.85 12.06 0.46
CA ILE A 6 -2.89 11.48 -0.87
C ILE A 6 -3.31 10.02 -0.76
N THR A 7 -4.18 9.57 -1.67
CA THR A 7 -4.65 8.19 -1.69
C THR A 7 -3.81 7.33 -2.62
N TYR A 8 -3.72 6.04 -2.30
CA TYR A 8 -2.98 5.11 -3.12
C TYR A 8 -3.61 3.72 -3.29
N ASP A 9 -3.52 3.21 -4.52
CA ASP A 9 -3.68 1.80 -4.90
C ASP A 9 -2.60 1.47 -5.93
N TYR A 10 -1.88 0.37 -5.74
CA TYR A 10 -0.78 -0.03 -6.62
C TYR A 10 -1.23 -0.56 -7.99
N LEU A 11 -2.53 -0.80 -8.19
CA LEU A 11 -3.09 -1.12 -9.50
C LEU A 11 -3.31 0.12 -10.37
N CYS A 12 -3.32 1.32 -9.78
CA CYS A 12 -3.71 2.55 -10.45
C CYS A 12 -2.50 3.34 -11.00
N PRO A 13 -2.32 3.46 -12.33
CA PRO A 13 -1.20 4.21 -12.90
C PRO A 13 -1.28 5.72 -12.63
N PHE A 14 -2.47 6.27 -12.41
CA PHE A 14 -2.61 7.69 -12.03
C PHE A 14 -2.22 7.94 -10.58
N SER A 15 -2.51 6.98 -9.71
CA SER A 15 -2.08 7.03 -8.32
C SER A 15 -0.57 6.97 -8.21
N ARG A 16 0.09 6.14 -9.04
CA ARG A 16 1.55 6.13 -9.18
C ARG A 16 2.09 7.53 -9.44
N ILE A 17 1.64 8.19 -10.51
CA ILE A 17 2.13 9.52 -10.92
C ILE A 17 2.03 10.52 -9.76
N GLY A 18 0.88 10.56 -9.08
CA GLY A 18 0.68 11.49 -7.97
C GLY A 18 1.57 11.18 -6.76
N ASN A 19 1.68 9.91 -6.38
CA ASN A 19 2.47 9.51 -5.21
C ASN A 19 3.98 9.64 -5.45
N GLU A 20 4.49 9.29 -6.64
CA GLU A 20 5.90 9.48 -7.00
C GLU A 20 6.28 10.96 -6.99
N ALA A 21 5.44 11.85 -7.57
CA ALA A 21 5.71 13.29 -7.56
C ALA A 21 5.73 13.88 -6.13
N VAL A 22 4.87 13.37 -5.24
CA VAL A 22 4.86 13.76 -3.83
C VAL A 22 6.11 13.27 -3.11
N VAL A 23 6.51 12.01 -3.32
CA VAL A 23 7.75 11.46 -2.73
C VAL A 23 8.97 12.23 -3.22
N GLU A 24 9.09 12.49 -4.53
CA GLU A 24 10.19 13.28 -5.10
C GLU A 24 10.26 14.68 -4.48
N ALA A 25 9.12 15.35 -4.29
CA ALA A 25 9.07 16.66 -3.64
C ALA A 25 9.54 16.60 -2.17
N LEU A 26 9.12 15.57 -1.41
CA LEU A 26 9.51 15.38 -0.01
C LEU A 26 11.02 15.10 0.11
N GLU A 27 11.56 14.22 -0.74
CA GLU A 27 13.01 13.92 -0.81
C GLU A 27 13.82 15.15 -1.24
N GLY A 28 13.24 16.01 -2.08
CA GLY A 28 13.80 17.31 -2.47
C GLY A 28 13.74 18.38 -1.38
N GLY A 29 13.18 18.08 -0.20
CA GLY A 29 13.12 18.98 0.96
C GLY A 29 11.89 19.88 1.01
N ALA A 30 10.80 19.54 0.30
CA ALA A 30 9.55 20.28 0.42
C ALA A 30 8.97 20.19 1.84
N ASP A 31 8.56 21.34 2.39
CA ASP A 31 7.96 21.45 3.73
C ASP A 31 6.44 21.13 3.69
N HIS A 32 6.13 19.85 3.55
CA HIS A 32 4.77 19.30 3.54
C HIS A 32 4.61 18.18 4.58
N ASP A 33 3.46 18.19 5.26
CA ASP A 33 3.02 17.07 6.11
C ASP A 33 2.01 16.25 5.34
N VAL A 34 2.46 15.11 4.81
CA VAL A 34 1.69 14.27 3.90
C VAL A 34 1.27 12.97 4.57
N THR A 35 -0.03 12.69 4.55
CA THR A 35 -0.56 11.39 4.94
C THR A 35 -0.87 10.53 3.70
N PHE A 36 -0.16 9.41 3.55
CA PHE A 36 -0.43 8.43 2.50
C PHE A 36 -1.54 7.47 2.97
N ARG A 37 -2.72 7.53 2.34
CA ARG A 37 -3.90 6.74 2.71
C ARG A 37 -4.16 5.61 1.69
N PRO A 38 -4.26 4.34 2.11
CA PRO A 38 -4.59 3.27 1.19
C PRO A 38 -6.04 3.41 0.71
N PHE A 39 -6.30 3.04 -0.54
CA PHE A 39 -7.62 2.95 -1.11
C PHE A 39 -7.69 1.68 -1.94
N SER A 40 -8.52 0.69 -1.56
CA SER A 40 -8.66 -0.53 -2.36
C SER A 40 -9.62 -0.32 -3.52
N LEU A 41 -9.10 -0.37 -4.75
CA LEU A 41 -9.93 -0.43 -5.96
C LEU A 41 -10.76 -1.70 -5.99
N SER A 42 -10.21 -2.84 -5.55
CA SER A 42 -10.94 -4.11 -5.50
C SER A 42 -12.15 -4.03 -4.57
N GLN A 43 -12.05 -3.34 -3.42
CA GLN A 43 -13.19 -3.09 -2.54
C GLN A 43 -14.31 -2.30 -3.23
N ASN A 44 -13.93 -1.31 -4.03
CA ASN A 44 -14.89 -0.44 -4.70
C ASN A 44 -15.63 -1.11 -5.87
N HIS A 45 -15.18 -2.30 -6.30
CA HIS A 45 -15.80 -3.09 -7.36
C HIS A 45 -16.53 -4.33 -6.83
N LEU A 46 -16.66 -4.49 -5.51
CA LEU A 46 -17.43 -5.58 -4.93
C LEU A 46 -18.93 -5.44 -5.25
N GLU A 47 -19.59 -6.57 -5.45
CA GLU A 47 -21.04 -6.62 -5.57
C GLU A 47 -21.72 -6.60 -4.19
N VAL A 48 -23.01 -6.27 -4.16
CA VAL A 48 -23.79 -6.28 -2.92
C VAL A 48 -23.84 -7.71 -2.36
N GLY A 49 -23.30 -7.89 -1.16
CA GLY A 49 -23.25 -9.19 -0.49
C GLY A 49 -21.88 -9.89 -0.58
N ASP A 50 -20.96 -9.36 -1.38
CA ASP A 50 -19.58 -9.85 -1.39
C ASP A 50 -18.88 -9.60 -0.06
N LYS A 51 -17.91 -10.46 0.24
CA LYS A 51 -17.06 -10.34 1.41
C LYS A 51 -16.11 -9.14 1.24
N PRO A 52 -16.03 -8.20 2.20
CA PRO A 52 -15.08 -7.09 2.15
C PRO A 52 -13.64 -7.59 2.03
N VAL A 53 -12.81 -6.88 1.26
CA VAL A 53 -11.45 -7.33 0.92
C VAL A 53 -10.54 -7.56 2.13
N TRP A 54 -10.76 -6.83 3.22
CA TRP A 54 -10.01 -6.91 4.48
C TRP A 54 -10.49 -8.01 5.42
N ASP A 55 -11.60 -8.68 5.13
CA ASP A 55 -12.08 -9.82 5.92
C ASP A 55 -11.53 -11.17 5.41
N HIS A 56 -10.80 -11.18 4.29
CA HIS A 56 -10.12 -12.36 3.77
C HIS A 56 -8.93 -12.76 4.66
N ASP A 57 -8.60 -14.05 4.69
CA ASP A 57 -7.39 -14.52 5.36
C ASP A 57 -6.16 -13.97 4.63
N PRO A 58 -5.29 -13.18 5.30
CA PRO A 58 -4.08 -12.63 4.67
C PRO A 58 -3.12 -13.71 4.13
N ALA A 59 -3.16 -14.93 4.67
CA ALA A 59 -2.35 -16.06 4.20
C ALA A 59 -2.96 -16.79 2.98
N GLY A 60 -4.24 -16.53 2.68
CA GLY A 60 -4.95 -17.16 1.57
C GLY A 60 -4.99 -16.32 0.30
N ASP A 61 -5.92 -16.66 -0.59
CA ASP A 61 -6.19 -15.90 -1.80
C ASP A 61 -6.87 -14.57 -1.46
N LEU A 62 -6.25 -13.48 -1.90
CA LEU A 62 -6.73 -12.12 -1.70
C LEU A 62 -7.21 -11.54 -3.04
N PRO A 63 -8.22 -10.66 -3.02
CA PRO A 63 -8.56 -9.87 -4.20
C PRO A 63 -7.34 -9.06 -4.69
N ARG A 64 -7.28 -8.80 -5.99
CA ARG A 64 -6.13 -8.13 -6.62
C ARG A 64 -5.74 -6.83 -5.92
N GLY A 65 -4.45 -6.60 -5.79
CA GLY A 65 -3.84 -5.42 -5.18
C GLY A 65 -3.93 -5.38 -3.65
N VAL A 66 -4.77 -6.21 -3.03
CA VAL A 66 -4.99 -6.17 -1.57
C VAL A 66 -3.73 -6.61 -0.84
N ARG A 67 -3.04 -7.65 -1.30
CA ARG A 67 -1.78 -8.10 -0.67
C ARG A 67 -0.74 -6.97 -0.64
N ALA A 68 -0.58 -6.27 -1.76
CA ALA A 68 0.32 -5.13 -1.89
C ALA A 68 -0.05 -3.99 -0.92
N LEU A 69 -1.33 -3.68 -0.76
CA LEU A 69 -1.82 -2.69 0.21
C LEU A 69 -1.54 -3.11 1.67
N LEU A 70 -1.72 -4.39 2.00
CA LEU A 70 -1.43 -4.89 3.36
C LEU A 70 0.07 -4.78 3.67
N TRP A 71 0.93 -5.15 2.71
CA TRP A 71 2.38 -5.01 2.84
C TRP A 71 2.79 -3.54 3.00
N SER A 72 2.24 -2.64 2.20
CA SER A 72 2.60 -1.23 2.33
C SER A 72 2.12 -0.60 3.62
N LEU A 73 0.97 -1.01 4.16
CA LEU A 73 0.50 -0.56 5.47
C LEU A 73 1.39 -1.07 6.58
N ALA A 74 1.83 -2.33 6.52
CA ALA A 74 2.83 -2.86 7.44
C ALA A 74 4.13 -2.04 7.40
N VAL A 75 4.63 -1.72 6.20
CA VAL A 75 5.83 -0.88 6.05
C VAL A 75 5.59 0.55 6.54
N ARG A 76 4.51 1.20 6.12
CA ARG A 76 4.16 2.59 6.49
C ARG A 76 4.11 2.78 7.99
N ASP A 77 3.47 1.85 8.69
CA ASP A 77 3.14 2.01 10.10
C ASP A 77 4.27 1.52 11.04
N ARG A 78 5.13 0.59 10.58
CA ARG A 78 6.20 -0.01 11.40
C ARG A 78 7.61 0.41 11.00
N PHE A 79 7.80 0.78 9.74
CA PHE A 79 9.09 1.14 9.15
C PHE A 79 8.96 2.47 8.35
N PRO A 80 8.50 3.56 9.00
CA PRO A 80 8.15 4.80 8.30
C PRO A 80 9.32 5.43 7.53
N ASP A 81 10.56 5.25 8.01
CA ASP A 81 11.77 5.76 7.35
C ASP A 81 12.03 5.08 5.99
N SER A 82 11.57 3.85 5.80
CA SER A 82 11.70 3.08 4.55
C SER A 82 10.45 3.13 3.68
N PHE A 83 9.35 3.69 4.19
CA PHE A 83 8.06 3.64 3.51
C PHE A 83 8.08 4.29 2.14
N GLN A 84 8.65 5.49 2.00
CA GLN A 84 8.66 6.20 0.71
C GLN A 84 9.42 5.40 -0.35
N ALA A 85 10.59 4.85 0.00
CA ALA A 85 11.37 4.00 -0.88
C ALA A 85 10.61 2.72 -1.27
N PHE A 86 10.00 2.03 -0.29
CA PHE A 86 9.17 0.85 -0.54
C PHE A 86 7.97 1.17 -1.46
N HIS A 87 7.31 2.30 -1.20
CA HIS A 87 6.12 2.75 -1.91
C HIS A 87 6.41 2.98 -3.39
N VAL A 88 7.51 3.69 -3.71
CA VAL A 88 7.96 3.91 -5.08
C VAL A 88 8.44 2.61 -5.73
N ALA A 89 9.21 1.78 -5.02
CA ALA A 89 9.70 0.50 -5.54
C ALA A 89 8.55 -0.45 -5.93
N LEU A 90 7.48 -0.49 -5.13
CA LEU A 90 6.31 -1.32 -5.40
C LEU A 90 5.50 -0.82 -6.62
N TYR A 91 5.40 0.49 -6.83
CA TYR A 91 4.85 1.03 -8.07
C TYR A 91 5.69 0.66 -9.29
N ASN A 92 7.01 0.79 -9.21
CA ASN A 92 7.92 0.42 -10.29
C ASN A 92 7.83 -1.08 -10.63
N ALA A 93 7.74 -1.94 -9.61
CA ALA A 93 7.53 -3.37 -9.80
C ALA A 93 6.26 -3.64 -10.62
N LYS A 94 5.14 -2.98 -10.29
CA LYS A 94 3.88 -3.17 -11.03
C LYS A 94 3.89 -2.57 -12.43
N HIS A 95 4.33 -1.32 -12.56
CA HIS A 95 4.04 -0.51 -13.74
C HIS A 95 5.19 -0.41 -14.74
N ASP A 96 6.44 -0.54 -14.30
CA ASP A 96 7.60 -0.54 -15.20
C ASP A 96 8.09 -1.95 -15.52
N GLN A 97 8.12 -2.80 -14.48
CA GLN A 97 8.67 -4.16 -14.59
C GLN A 97 7.58 -5.20 -14.90
N LEU A 98 6.30 -4.80 -14.82
CA LEU A 98 5.14 -5.66 -15.07
C LEU A 98 5.11 -6.92 -14.17
N LEU A 99 5.61 -6.80 -12.94
CA LEU A 99 5.61 -7.89 -11.96
C LEU A 99 4.23 -8.06 -11.30
N GLU A 100 3.96 -9.30 -10.85
CA GLU A 100 2.73 -9.67 -10.17
C GLU A 100 2.81 -9.33 -8.67
N ILE A 101 2.41 -8.11 -8.31
CA ILE A 101 2.44 -7.61 -6.92
C ILE A 101 1.43 -8.28 -5.97
N ASP A 102 0.62 -9.22 -6.46
CA ASP A 102 -0.19 -10.11 -5.63
C ASP A 102 0.58 -11.34 -5.15
N ASP A 103 1.75 -11.61 -5.75
CA ASP A 103 2.69 -12.65 -5.34
C ASP A 103 3.53 -12.18 -4.15
N ALA A 104 3.52 -12.96 -3.07
CA ALA A 104 4.29 -12.66 -1.86
C ALA A 104 5.81 -12.65 -2.10
N SER A 105 6.31 -13.39 -3.09
CA SER A 105 7.73 -13.39 -3.45
C SER A 105 8.15 -12.06 -4.05
N VAL A 106 7.35 -11.48 -4.96
CA VAL A 106 7.59 -10.15 -5.52
C VAL A 106 7.59 -9.08 -4.42
N LEU A 107 6.63 -9.14 -3.50
CA LEU A 107 6.58 -8.19 -2.37
C LEU A 107 7.79 -8.33 -1.44
N SER A 108 8.27 -9.56 -1.24
CA SER A 108 9.47 -9.83 -0.45
C SER A 108 10.73 -9.28 -1.13
N GLU A 109 10.85 -9.44 -2.45
CA GLU A 109 11.95 -8.87 -3.23
C GLU A 109 11.94 -7.34 -3.20
N VAL A 110 10.77 -6.71 -3.34
CA VAL A 110 10.63 -5.25 -3.22
C VAL A 110 11.04 -4.77 -1.83
N ALA A 111 10.58 -5.43 -0.75
CA ALA A 111 10.99 -5.10 0.61
C ALA A 111 12.51 -5.22 0.82
N ALA A 112 13.09 -6.34 0.38
CA ALA A 112 14.53 -6.57 0.48
C ALA A 112 15.34 -5.53 -0.31
N SER A 113 14.84 -5.08 -1.47
CA SER A 113 15.50 -4.07 -2.30
C SER A 113 15.67 -2.71 -1.62
N VAL A 114 14.83 -2.42 -0.62
CA VAL A 114 14.90 -1.19 0.20
C VAL A 114 15.46 -1.44 1.61
N GLY A 115 16.09 -2.59 1.84
CA GLY A 115 16.78 -2.93 3.08
C GLY A 115 15.90 -3.40 4.23
N LEU A 116 14.64 -3.77 3.96
CA LEU A 116 13.73 -4.33 4.95
C LEU A 116 13.81 -5.86 5.00
N ASP A 117 13.51 -6.45 6.16
CA ASP A 117 13.33 -7.89 6.30
C ASP A 117 11.91 -8.31 5.84
N PRO A 118 11.77 -9.09 4.76
CA PRO A 118 10.47 -9.55 4.29
C PRO A 118 9.70 -10.38 5.33
N ALA A 119 10.39 -11.13 6.18
CA ALA A 119 9.77 -11.96 7.19
C ALA A 119 9.08 -11.12 8.27
N GLU A 120 9.71 -10.03 8.69
CA GLU A 120 9.11 -9.10 9.66
C GLU A 120 7.86 -8.43 9.07
N ILE A 121 7.89 -8.02 7.79
CA ILE A 121 6.71 -7.43 7.15
C ILE A 121 5.59 -8.47 7.03
N ALA A 122 5.91 -9.70 6.61
CA ALA A 122 4.94 -10.77 6.53
C ALA A 122 4.28 -11.06 7.90
N GLU A 123 5.07 -11.06 8.98
CA GLU A 123 4.54 -11.20 10.35
C GLU A 123 3.57 -10.07 10.71
N GLN A 124 3.91 -8.82 10.36
CA GLN A 124 3.01 -7.69 10.57
C GLN A 124 1.71 -7.83 9.78
N VAL A 125 1.76 -8.30 8.53
CA VAL A 125 0.56 -8.60 7.74
C VAL A 125 -0.29 -9.68 8.41
N SER A 126 0.33 -10.77 8.86
CA SER A 126 -0.36 -11.87 9.55
C SER A 126 -0.97 -11.48 10.90
N SER A 127 -0.51 -10.39 11.54
CA SER A 127 -1.12 -9.87 12.77
C SER A 127 -2.57 -9.39 12.57
N GLY A 128 -2.99 -9.13 11.32
CA GLY A 128 -4.29 -8.56 10.98
C GLY A 128 -4.43 -7.07 11.27
N VAL A 129 -3.39 -6.41 11.80
CA VAL A 129 -3.39 -4.95 12.00
C VAL A 129 -3.50 -4.21 10.66
N PRO A 130 -2.72 -4.52 9.60
CA PRO A 130 -2.85 -3.86 8.31
C PRO A 130 -4.24 -3.98 7.69
N ALA A 131 -4.91 -5.13 7.83
CA ALA A 131 -6.27 -5.33 7.32
C ALA A 131 -7.29 -4.41 8.02
N LYS A 132 -7.19 -4.28 9.35
CA LYS A 132 -8.02 -3.34 10.12
C LYS A 132 -7.75 -1.88 9.72
N THR A 133 -6.48 -1.53 9.50
CA THR A 133 -6.09 -0.20 9.02
C THR A 133 -6.66 0.07 7.63
N LEU A 134 -6.55 -0.88 6.69
CA LEU A 134 -7.12 -0.76 5.35
C LEU A 134 -8.63 -0.53 5.41
N ALA A 135 -9.34 -1.31 6.21
CA ALA A 135 -10.79 -1.17 6.41
C ALA A 135 -11.15 0.22 6.93
N ALA A 136 -10.48 0.68 7.99
CA ALA A 136 -10.77 1.97 8.62
C ALA A 136 -10.50 3.15 7.68
N GLU A 137 -9.32 3.15 7.04
CA GLU A 137 -8.90 4.28 6.20
C GLU A 137 -9.66 4.32 4.87
N HIS A 138 -9.91 3.17 4.23
CA HIS A 138 -10.73 3.14 3.02
C HIS A 138 -12.17 3.60 3.32
N ASN A 139 -12.79 3.10 4.39
CA ASN A 139 -14.15 3.49 4.76
C ASN A 139 -14.24 4.99 5.10
N HIS A 140 -13.20 5.58 5.69
CA HIS A 140 -13.16 7.01 5.92
C HIS A 140 -13.21 7.80 4.61
N LEU A 141 -12.49 7.37 3.58
CA LEU A 141 -12.39 8.07 2.29
C LEU A 141 -13.69 8.05 1.46
N VAL A 142 -14.55 7.05 1.65
CA VAL A 142 -15.79 6.88 0.85
C VAL A 142 -17.06 7.35 1.58
N HIS A 143 -16.97 7.68 2.88
CA HIS A 143 -18.11 8.14 3.69
C HIS A 143 -17.98 9.59 4.19
N THR A 144 -16.95 10.32 3.77
CA THR A 144 -16.80 11.78 3.96
C THR A 144 -17.35 12.55 2.77
#